data_AF-A0A9X0PLI5-F1
#
_entry.id   AF-A0A9X0PLI5-F1
#
_cell.length_a   1.000
_cell.length_b   1.000
_cell.length_c   1.000
_cell.angle_alpha   90.00
_cell.angle_beta   90.00
_cell.angle_gamma   90.00
#
_symmetry.space_group_name_H-M   'P 1'
#
loop_
_entity.id
_entity.type
_entity.pdbx_description
1 polymer ?
#
loop_
_entity_poly.entity_id
_entity_poly.type
_entity_poly.pdbx_seq_one_letter_code
_entity_poly.pdbx_strand_id
1 'polypeptide(L)' 'MAFQIDTEKTYQVKLSRPVKRGAFTFKPLNEITMLGKVVVAIIEQEGDEVLDYAREV' A
#
# COMPACT_ATOMS: atom_id res chain seq x y z
N MET A 1 4.79 8.80 9.24
CA MET A 1 5.38 7.70 10.04
C MET A 1 5.93 6.69 9.05
N ALA A 2 7.23 6.39 9.06
CA ALA A 2 7.77 5.41 8.11
C ALA A 2 7.27 4.00 8.46
N PHE A 3 6.37 3.46 7.64
CA PHE A 3 5.94 2.06 7.77
C PHE A 3 7.14 1.15 7.45
N GLN A 4 7.62 0.38 8.44
CA GLN A 4 8.58 -0.68 8.20
C GLN A 4 7.84 -1.87 7.56
N ILE A 5 7.82 -1.92 6.23
CA ILE A 5 7.17 -2.96 5.46
C ILE A 5 8.23 -3.94 4.92
N ASP A 6 8.07 -5.22 5.23
CA ASP A 6 8.87 -6.30 4.66
C ASP A 6 8.40 -6.60 3.23
N THR A 7 9.28 -6.53 2.25
CA THR A 7 8.91 -6.72 0.84
C THR A 7 8.42 -8.13 0.49
N GLU A 8 8.82 -9.13 1.29
CA GLU A 8 8.53 -10.56 1.04
C GLU A 8 7.19 -11.00 1.66
N LYS A 9 6.67 -10.23 2.61
CA LYS A 9 5.44 -10.55 3.31
C LYS A 9 4.21 -9.93 2.66
N THR A 10 3.04 -10.37 3.11
CA THR A 10 1.77 -9.84 2.62
C THR A 10 1.15 -8.95 3.68
N TYR A 11 0.57 -7.84 3.24
CA TYR A 11 -0.01 -6.83 4.10
C TYR A 11 -1.44 -6.56 3.67
N GLN A 12 -2.34 -6.51 4.64
CA GLN A 12 -3.65 -5.92 4.47
C GLN A 12 -3.48 -4.42 4.63
N VAL A 13 -3.69 -3.70 3.54
CA VAL A 13 -3.57 -2.24 3.48
C VAL A 13 -4.90 -1.62 3.17
N LYS A 14 -5.19 -0.51 3.84
CA LYS A 14 -6.32 0.35 3.52
C LYS A 14 -5.78 1.67 2.97
N LEU A 15 -6.24 2.02 1.78
CA LEU A 15 -5.83 3.26 1.12
C LEU A 15 -6.72 4.42 1.62
N SER A 16 -6.10 5.53 2.02
CA SER A 16 -6.81 6.75 2.42
C SER A 16 -7.32 7.55 1.22
N ARG A 17 -6.65 7.41 0.06
CA ARG A 17 -6.99 8.07 -1.21
C ARG A 17 -6.72 7.17 -2.41
N PRO A 18 -7.37 7.41 -3.57
CA PRO A 18 -7.16 6.59 -4.76
C PRO A 18 -5.73 6.73 -5.25
N VAL A 19 -5.00 5.62 -5.35
CA VAL A 19 -3.62 5.61 -5.86
C VAL A 19 -3.61 5.29 -7.35
N LYS A 20 -2.97 6.15 -8.15
CA LYS A 20 -2.80 5.93 -9.59
C LYS A 20 -1.47 5.24 -9.87
N ARG A 21 -1.39 3.95 -9.54
CA ARG A 21 -0.18 3.15 -9.81
C ARG A 21 -0.18 2.55 -11.23
N GLY A 22 0.31 3.29 -12.22
CA GLY A 22 0.71 2.77 -13.54
C GLY A 22 -0.22 1.70 -14.15
N ALA A 23 0.34 0.61 -14.72
CA ALA A 23 -0.42 -0.48 -15.37
C ALA A 23 -1.34 -1.31 -14.43
N PHE A 24 -1.47 -0.93 -13.17
CA PHE A 24 -2.35 -1.54 -12.18
C PHE A 24 -3.36 -0.49 -11.71
N THR A 25 -4.15 -0.03 -12.67
CA THR A 25 -5.11 1.06 -12.50
C THR A 25 -6.24 0.67 -11.54
N PHE A 26 -6.53 1.54 -10.58
CA PHE A 26 -7.70 1.49 -9.68
C PHE A 26 -7.76 0.33 -8.68
N LYS A 27 -6.76 0.22 -7.78
CA LYS A 27 -6.99 -0.49 -6.52
C LYS A 27 -8.08 0.27 -5.74
N PRO A 28 -9.24 -0.34 -5.42
CA PRO A 28 -10.32 0.34 -4.72
C PRO A 28 -9.86 0.89 -3.36
N LEU A 29 -10.56 1.90 -2.84
CA LEU A 29 -10.37 2.49 -1.50
C LEU A 29 -10.76 1.54 -0.35
N ASN A 30 -10.54 0.25 -0.53
CA ASN A 30 -10.96 -0.81 0.38
C ASN A 30 -9.73 -1.49 0.98
N GLU A 31 -9.96 -2.34 1.98
CA GLU A 31 -8.94 -3.23 2.50
C GLU A 31 -8.50 -4.18 1.39
N ILE A 32 -7.21 -4.14 1.04
CA ILE A 32 -6.65 -4.98 -0.01
C ILE A 32 -5.42 -5.67 0.54
N THR A 33 -5.36 -6.98 0.34
CA THR A 33 -4.16 -7.76 0.57
C THR A 33 -3.16 -7.50 -0.55
N MET A 34 -1.99 -6.97 -0.21
CA MET A 34 -0.92 -6.62 -1.12
C MET A 34 0.41 -7.15 -0.60
N LEU A 35 1.29 -7.61 -1.50
CA LEU A 35 2.67 -7.89 -1.11
C LEU A 35 3.35 -6.61 -0.61
N GLY A 36 4.24 -6.73 0.37
CA GLY A 36 4.94 -5.58 0.95
C GLY A 36 5.77 -4.83 -0.08
N LYS A 37 6.31 -5.50 -1.12
CA LYS A 37 6.94 -4.83 -2.26
C LYS A 37 6.03 -3.82 -2.98
N VAL A 38 4.72 -4.11 -3.01
CA VAL A 38 3.72 -3.22 -3.59
C VAL A 38 3.42 -2.06 -2.66
N VAL A 39 3.34 -2.31 -1.36
CA VAL A 39 3.11 -1.29 -0.34
C VAL A 39 4.29 -0.32 -0.27
N VAL A 40 5.54 -0.80 -0.25
CA VAL A 40 6.76 0.03 -0.31
C VAL A 40 6.73 0.92 -1.56
N ALA A 41 6.45 0.33 -2.73
CA ALA A 41 6.38 1.10 -3.96
C ALA A 41 5.24 2.15 -3.98
N ILE A 42 4.14 1.93 -3.25
CA ILE A 42 3.08 2.93 -3.09
C ILE A 42 3.57 4.08 -2.18
N ILE A 43 4.23 3.75 -1.07
CA ILE A 43 4.80 4.75 -0.16
C ILE A 43 5.86 5.59 -0.87
N GLU A 44 6.74 4.98 -1.67
CA GLU A 44 7.78 5.68 -2.41
C GLU A 44 7.22 6.63 -3.49
N GLN A 45 6.11 6.26 -4.13
CA GLN A 45 5.52 7.07 -5.21
C GLN A 45 4.59 8.18 -4.70
N GLU A 46 3.79 7.89 -3.67
CA GLU A 46 2.68 8.76 -3.27
C GLU A 46 2.85 9.34 -1.86
N GLY A 47 3.85 8.90 -1.12
CA GLY A 47 4.05 9.21 0.29
C GLY A 47 3.36 8.21 1.22
N ASP A 48 3.83 8.14 2.46
CA ASP A 48 3.26 7.27 3.52
C ASP A 48 1.82 7.67 3.92
N GLU A 49 1.43 8.90 3.64
CA GLU A 49 0.12 9.50 3.93
C GLU A 49 -1.06 8.83 3.20
N VAL A 50 -0.74 8.01 2.20
CA VAL A 50 -1.69 7.27 1.37
C VAL A 50 -2.21 6.00 2.05
N LEU A 51 -1.49 5.51 3.05
CA LEU A 51 -1.87 4.33 3.81
C LEU A 51 -2.57 4.75 5.09
N ASP A 52 -3.86 4.39 5.20
CA ASP A 52 -4.66 4.57 6.42
C ASP A 52 -4.17 3.60 7.51
N TYR A 53 -3.86 2.34 7.12
CA TYR A 53 -3.06 1.41 7.90
C TYR A 53 -2.47 0.30 7.02
N ALA A 54 -1.40 -0.35 7.50
CA ALA A 54 -0.80 -1.54 6.92
C ALA A 54 -0.59 -2.60 8.01
N ARG A 55 -1.21 -3.78 7.86
CA ARG A 55 -1.10 -4.89 8.81
C ARG A 55 -0.56 -6.14 8.12
N GLU A 56 0.53 -6.70 8.64
CA GLU A 56 1.08 -7.97 8.17
C GLU A 56 0.08 -9.11 8.38
N VAL A 57 -0.05 -10.00 7.38
CA VAL A 57 -0.94 -11.18 7.37
C VAL A 57 -0.15 -12.43 7.07
#